data_AF-A0A924SAL1-F1
#
_entry.id   AF-A0A924SAL1-F1
#
_cell.length_a   1.000
_cell.length_b   1.000
_cell.length_c   1.000
_cell.angle_alpha   90.00
_cell.angle_beta   90.00
_cell.angle_gamma   90.00
#
_symmetry.space_group_name_H-M   'P 1'
#
loop_
_entity.id
_entity.type
_entity.pdbx_description
1 polymer ?
#
loop_
_entity_poly.entity_id
_entity_poly.type
_entity_poly.pdbx_seq_one_letter_code
_entity_poly.pdbx_strand_id
1 'polypeptide(L)'
;MNATFPLFSALQTPGAAQDKAANTLAAARALTPHLNRSRALDRKLVASTMTISFGGSDAEGAWSWRDAYDAIEAALVLQLRRLSPQIGRLEDAPAEIAALLASVTDLTLTHTRRSEEQVALDQFSTPPALAALAVLAAQVRPGDKVLEPSAGTGLMAIIA
;
A
#
# COMPACT_ATOMS: atom_id res chain seq x y z
N MET A 1 -9.35 -40.14 -8.07
CA MET A 1 -8.42 -39.15 -7.49
C MET A 1 -9.30 -38.02 -6.95
N ASN A 2 -9.49 -37.98 -5.62
CA ASN A 2 -10.31 -36.95 -4.98
C ASN A 2 -9.38 -35.82 -4.55
N ALA A 3 -9.56 -34.63 -5.14
CA ALA A 3 -8.92 -33.42 -4.66
C ALA A 3 -9.62 -32.98 -3.36
N THR A 4 -8.87 -33.01 -2.27
CA THR A 4 -9.31 -32.53 -0.96
C THR A 4 -9.21 -31.01 -0.95
N PHE A 5 -10.32 -30.31 -1.19
CA PHE A 5 -10.40 -28.88 -0.88
C PHE A 5 -10.54 -28.69 0.63
N PRO A 6 -9.80 -27.78 1.27
CA PRO A 6 -9.92 -27.55 2.71
C PRO A 6 -11.25 -26.83 2.99
N LEU A 7 -12.24 -27.60 3.44
CA LEU A 7 -13.59 -27.15 3.81
C LEU A 7 -13.65 -26.31 5.11
N PHE A 8 -12.50 -25.93 5.69
CA PHE A 8 -12.44 -25.30 7.03
C PHE A 8 -11.76 -23.93 7.11
N SER A 9 -11.61 -23.18 6.01
CA SER A 9 -11.16 -21.78 6.10
C SER A 9 -12.28 -20.78 6.48
N ALA A 10 -13.52 -21.25 6.64
CA ALA A 10 -14.71 -20.40 6.77
C ALA A 10 -15.06 -19.97 8.22
N LEU A 11 -14.09 -19.88 9.13
CA LEU A 11 -14.31 -19.28 10.45
C LEU A 11 -13.34 -18.11 10.69
N GLN A 12 -13.28 -17.17 9.74
CA GLN A 12 -12.92 -15.80 10.11
C GLN A 12 -14.13 -15.19 10.83
N THR A 13 -13.99 -14.96 12.14
CA THR A 13 -14.95 -14.14 12.89
C THR A 13 -15.15 -12.81 12.16
N PRO A 14 -16.39 -12.41 11.81
CA PRO A 14 -16.65 -11.21 11.02
C PRO A 14 -16.02 -9.92 11.59
N GLY A 15 -15.73 -9.89 12.90
CA GLY A 15 -15.04 -8.78 13.56
C GLY A 15 -13.52 -8.75 13.36
N ALA A 16 -12.83 -9.89 13.27
CA ALA A 16 -11.35 -9.92 13.25
C ALA A 16 -10.76 -9.32 11.95
N ALA A 17 -11.43 -9.53 10.82
CA ALA A 17 -11.05 -8.90 9.54
C ALA A 17 -11.37 -7.39 9.53
N GLN A 18 -12.47 -7.00 10.18
CA GLN A 18 -12.88 -5.60 10.30
C GLN A 18 -11.93 -4.82 11.23
N ASP A 19 -11.47 -5.44 12.30
CA ASP A 19 -10.42 -4.91 13.19
C ASP A 19 -9.10 -4.76 12.43
N LYS A 20 -8.71 -5.76 11.63
CA LYS A 20 -7.47 -5.71 10.85
C LYS A 20 -7.42 -4.54 9.86
N ALA A 21 -8.44 -4.39 9.01
CA ALA A 21 -8.46 -3.30 8.03
C ALA A 21 -8.50 -1.91 8.71
N ALA A 22 -9.26 -1.78 9.80
CA ALA A 22 -9.31 -0.56 10.59
C ALA A 22 -7.94 -0.24 11.23
N ASN A 23 -7.26 -1.25 11.78
CA ASN A 23 -5.95 -1.11 12.41
C ASN A 23 -4.86 -0.77 11.38
N THR A 24 -4.89 -1.41 10.20
CA THR A 24 -4.01 -1.06 9.08
C THR A 24 -4.21 0.39 8.64
N LEU A 25 -5.46 0.84 8.50
CA LEU A 25 -5.74 2.24 8.15
C LEU A 25 -5.34 3.22 9.26
N ALA A 26 -5.50 2.84 10.53
CA ALA A 26 -5.05 3.63 11.66
C ALA A 26 -3.51 3.79 11.66
N ALA A 27 -2.79 2.68 11.44
CA ALA A 27 -1.35 2.69 11.28
C ALA A 27 -0.92 3.56 10.08
N ALA A 28 -1.57 3.41 8.93
CA ALA A 28 -1.31 4.21 7.74
C ALA A 28 -1.44 5.71 8.03
N ARG A 29 -2.53 6.13 8.68
CA ARG A 29 -2.76 7.52 9.10
C ARG A 29 -1.71 8.02 10.09
N ALA A 30 -1.22 7.17 10.98
CA ALA A 30 -0.15 7.51 11.92
C ALA A 30 1.23 7.65 11.22
N LEU A 31 1.47 6.91 10.14
CA LEU A 31 2.70 6.99 9.34
C LEU A 31 2.70 8.20 8.37
N THR A 32 1.56 8.61 7.83
CA THR A 32 1.45 9.70 6.84
C THR A 32 2.16 11.00 7.27
N PRO A 33 2.06 11.51 8.52
CA PRO A 33 2.78 12.70 8.95
C PRO A 33 4.31 12.63 8.82
N HIS A 34 4.90 11.44 8.79
CA HIS A 34 6.33 11.26 8.57
C HIS A 34 6.68 11.47 7.10
N LEU A 35 5.96 10.83 6.20
CA LEU A 35 6.07 11.01 4.74
C LEU A 35 5.80 12.47 4.34
N ASN A 36 4.81 13.09 4.96
CA ASN A 36 4.45 14.49 4.77
C ASN A 36 5.62 15.46 5.00
N ARG A 37 6.56 15.08 5.86
CA ARG A 37 7.76 15.86 6.25
C ARG A 37 9.04 15.30 5.62
N SER A 38 8.92 14.46 4.60
CA SER A 38 10.04 13.80 3.92
C SER A 38 10.94 12.99 4.87
N ARG A 39 10.36 12.40 5.93
CA ARG A 39 11.09 11.56 6.87
C ARG A 39 10.92 10.09 6.49
N ALA A 40 12.04 9.39 6.37
CA ALA A 40 12.06 7.96 6.12
C ALA A 40 11.36 7.17 7.25
N LEU A 41 10.59 6.16 6.85
CA LEU A 41 9.95 5.20 7.72
C LEU A 41 10.94 4.09 8.03
N ASP A 42 11.63 4.19 9.17
CA ASP A 42 12.51 3.13 9.62
C ASP A 42 11.74 1.94 10.23
N ARG A 43 12.41 0.79 10.33
CA ARG A 43 11.80 -0.46 10.82
C ARG A 43 11.24 -0.32 12.24
N LYS A 44 11.92 0.45 13.11
CA LYS A 44 11.52 0.62 14.50
C LYS A 44 10.24 1.43 14.60
N LEU A 45 10.16 2.54 13.87
CA LEU A 45 8.98 3.40 13.79
C LEU A 45 7.77 2.63 13.26
N VAL A 46 7.95 1.87 12.18
CA VAL A 46 6.88 1.07 11.59
C VAL A 46 6.39 0.02 12.58
N ALA A 47 7.31 -0.77 13.17
CA ALA A 47 6.93 -1.80 14.14
C ALA A 47 6.22 -1.21 15.37
N SER A 48 6.69 -0.09 15.92
CA SER A 48 6.01 0.55 17.06
C SER A 48 4.62 1.05 16.70
N THR A 49 4.45 1.61 15.49
CA THR A 49 3.16 2.12 15.02
C THR A 49 2.15 0.99 14.81
N MET A 50 2.61 -0.12 14.24
CA MET A 50 1.81 -1.33 14.06
C MET A 50 1.39 -1.91 15.41
N THR A 51 2.32 -2.07 16.36
CA THR A 51 2.00 -2.60 17.69
C THR A 51 0.97 -1.76 18.43
N ILE A 52 1.07 -0.42 18.35
CA ILE A 52 0.08 0.49 18.94
C ILE A 52 -1.29 0.32 18.26
N SER A 53 -1.30 0.24 16.92
CA SER A 53 -2.55 0.19 16.15
C SER A 53 -3.26 -1.16 16.27
N PHE A 54 -2.52 -2.25 16.45
CA PHE A 54 -3.05 -3.61 16.58
C PHE A 54 -3.21 -4.08 18.03
N GLY A 55 -2.71 -3.31 19.01
CA GLY A 55 -2.82 -3.65 20.43
C GLY A 55 -1.92 -4.80 20.90
N GLY A 56 -0.95 -5.22 20.08
CA GLY A 56 -0.03 -6.33 20.36
C GLY A 56 1.13 -6.37 19.36
N SER A 57 2.17 -7.13 19.66
CA SER A 57 3.39 -7.20 18.85
C SER A 57 3.34 -8.24 17.72
N ASP A 58 4.29 -8.17 16.78
CA ASP A 58 4.46 -9.20 15.75
C ASP A 58 4.90 -10.56 16.34
N ALA A 59 5.65 -10.54 17.45
CA ALA A 59 6.04 -11.74 18.18
C ALA A 59 4.85 -12.47 18.84
N GLU A 60 3.80 -11.73 19.22
CA GLU A 60 2.54 -12.27 19.75
C GLU A 60 1.56 -12.67 18.64
N GLY A 61 1.94 -12.46 17.37
CA GLY A 61 1.08 -12.76 16.21
C GLY A 61 -0.05 -11.75 15.99
N ALA A 62 -0.03 -10.60 16.67
CA ALA A 62 -1.08 -9.58 16.54
C ALA A 62 -1.10 -8.92 15.15
N TRP A 63 0.06 -8.84 14.49
CA TRP A 63 0.22 -8.38 13.11
C TRP A 63 1.45 -9.03 12.48
N SER A 64 1.49 -9.03 11.14
CA SER A 64 2.60 -9.53 10.34
C SER A 64 3.30 -8.41 9.57
N TRP A 65 4.55 -8.63 9.15
CA TRP A 65 5.24 -7.65 8.30
C TRP A 65 4.52 -7.39 6.97
N ARG A 66 3.65 -8.30 6.52
CA ARG A 66 2.76 -8.05 5.37
C ARG A 66 1.78 -6.92 5.67
N ASP A 67 1.16 -6.94 6.85
CA ASP A 67 0.21 -5.91 7.29
C ASP A 67 0.90 -4.55 7.42
N ALA A 68 2.16 -4.55 7.87
CA ALA A 68 2.98 -3.35 7.93
C ALA A 68 3.24 -2.76 6.53
N TYR A 69 3.51 -3.62 5.54
CA TYR A 69 3.67 -3.19 4.15
C TYR A 69 2.37 -2.61 3.58
N ASP A 70 1.21 -3.23 3.85
CA ASP A 70 -0.09 -2.68 3.44
C ASP A 70 -0.37 -1.31 4.08
N ALA A 71 -0.02 -1.14 5.36
CA ALA A 71 -0.14 0.14 6.06
C ALA A 71 0.78 1.22 5.46
N ILE A 72 2.00 0.84 5.06
CA ILE A 72 2.95 1.74 4.38
C ILE A 72 2.41 2.17 3.02
N GLU A 73 1.93 1.24 2.21
CA GLU A 73 1.34 1.54 0.90
C GLU A 73 0.12 2.45 1.03
N ALA A 74 -0.77 2.18 1.99
CA ALA A 74 -1.91 3.05 2.28
C ALA A 74 -1.46 4.45 2.75
N ALA A 75 -0.40 4.55 3.55
CA ALA A 75 0.18 5.83 3.95
C ALA A 75 0.75 6.60 2.74
N LEU A 76 1.32 5.87 1.77
CA LEU A 76 1.77 6.40 0.49
C LEU A 76 0.58 6.96 -0.30
N VAL A 77 -0.52 6.21 -0.46
CA VAL A 77 -1.75 6.71 -1.12
C VAL A 77 -2.24 8.01 -0.49
N LEU A 78 -2.25 8.11 0.84
CA LEU A 78 -2.63 9.34 1.55
C LEU A 78 -1.68 10.51 1.26
N GLN A 79 -0.37 10.26 1.18
CA GLN A 79 0.61 11.27 0.80
C GLN A 79 0.45 11.68 -0.68
N LEU A 80 0.27 10.73 -1.59
CA LEU A 80 0.07 11.00 -3.02
C LEU A 80 -1.20 11.82 -3.27
N ARG A 81 -2.28 11.54 -2.53
CA ARG A 81 -3.49 12.35 -2.54
C ARG A 81 -3.22 13.82 -2.18
N ARG A 82 -2.30 14.08 -1.25
CA ARG A 82 -1.87 15.45 -0.89
C ARG A 82 -1.04 16.10 -2.01
N LEU A 83 -0.25 15.30 -2.72
CA LEU A 83 0.58 15.75 -3.85
C LEU A 83 -0.19 15.79 -5.18
N SER A 84 -1.51 15.54 -5.18
CA SER A 84 -2.31 15.47 -6.42
C SER A 84 -2.17 16.69 -7.34
N PRO A 85 -2.03 17.95 -6.86
CA PRO A 85 -1.81 19.08 -7.77
C PRO A 85 -0.47 19.01 -8.52
N GLN A 86 0.56 18.43 -7.90
CA GLN A 86 1.85 18.21 -8.56
C GLN A 86 1.76 17.03 -9.52
N ILE A 87 1.18 15.92 -9.08
CA ILE A 87 0.98 14.71 -9.89
C ILE A 87 0.15 15.02 -11.14
N GLY A 88 -0.81 15.94 -11.07
CA GLY A 88 -1.61 16.37 -12.23
C GLY A 88 -0.80 16.95 -13.39
N ARG A 89 0.48 17.32 -13.18
CA ARG A 89 1.40 17.72 -14.25
C ARG A 89 2.07 16.54 -14.97
N LEU A 90 1.60 15.31 -14.74
CA LEU A 90 2.21 14.10 -15.27
C LEU A 90 2.37 14.13 -16.80
N GLU A 91 1.40 14.68 -17.53
CA GLU A 91 1.48 14.86 -18.99
C GLU A 91 2.53 15.90 -19.40
N ASP A 92 2.59 17.03 -18.69
CA ASP A 92 3.48 18.15 -19.02
C ASP A 92 4.94 17.88 -18.64
N ALA A 93 5.16 17.13 -17.57
CA ALA A 93 6.47 16.92 -16.96
C ALA A 93 6.66 15.47 -16.47
N PRO A 94 6.57 14.45 -17.35
CA PRO A 94 6.52 13.04 -16.97
C PRO A 94 7.75 12.59 -16.18
N ALA A 95 8.94 13.03 -16.58
CA ALA A 95 10.19 12.68 -15.89
C ALA A 95 10.27 13.29 -14.48
N GLU A 96 9.82 14.54 -14.30
CA GLU A 96 9.79 15.21 -12.99
C GLU A 96 8.82 14.52 -12.04
N ILE A 97 7.63 14.17 -12.52
CA ILE A 97 6.62 13.49 -11.70
C ILE A 97 7.06 12.07 -11.36
N ALA A 98 7.64 11.33 -12.31
CA ALA A 98 8.22 10.01 -12.00
C ALA A 98 9.32 10.08 -10.94
N ALA A 99 10.21 11.09 -11.02
CA ALA A 99 11.25 11.31 -10.02
C ALA A 99 10.69 11.69 -8.65
N LEU A 100 9.67 12.55 -8.59
CA LEU A 100 8.95 12.88 -7.36
C LEU A 100 8.36 11.62 -6.72
N LEU A 101 7.65 10.80 -7.49
CA LEU A 101 7.02 9.56 -7.02
C LEU A 101 8.05 8.55 -6.52
N ALA A 102 9.18 8.39 -7.22
CA ALA A 102 10.30 7.57 -6.76
C ALA A 102 10.85 8.09 -5.42
N SER A 103 11.11 9.40 -5.31
CA SER A 103 11.67 10.00 -4.09
C SER A 103 10.77 9.82 -2.86
N VAL A 104 9.44 9.86 -3.02
CA VAL A 104 8.48 9.60 -1.95
C VAL A 104 8.46 8.11 -1.58
N THR A 105 8.58 7.24 -2.58
CA THR A 105 8.63 5.78 -2.37
C THR A 105 9.91 5.37 -1.63
N ASP A 106 11.04 6.02 -1.89
CA ASP A 106 12.33 5.77 -1.23
C ASP A 106 12.33 6.12 0.28
N LEU A 107 11.32 6.86 0.75
CA LEU A 107 11.12 7.10 2.19
C LEU A 107 10.51 5.88 2.90
N THR A 108 10.11 4.84 2.17
CA THR A 108 9.47 3.65 2.74
C THR A 108 10.44 2.49 2.94
N LEU A 109 9.99 1.47 3.66
CA LEU A 109 10.76 0.22 3.76
C LEU A 109 10.69 -0.55 2.45
N THR A 110 11.83 -1.07 2.01
CA THR A 110 11.85 -2.04 0.90
C THR A 110 11.13 -3.33 1.33
N HIS A 111 10.23 -3.81 0.48
CA HIS A 111 9.49 -5.07 0.70
C HIS A 111 10.42 -6.27 0.46
N THR A 112 11.23 -6.61 1.47
CA THR A 112 12.25 -7.67 1.39
C THR A 112 11.73 -9.06 1.78
N ARG A 113 10.50 -9.14 2.30
CA ARG A 113 9.88 -10.40 2.75
C ARG A 113 8.63 -10.65 1.93
N ARG A 114 8.47 -11.88 1.44
CA ARG A 114 7.25 -12.38 0.81
C ARG A 114 6.64 -13.45 1.70
N SER A 115 5.37 -13.31 2.03
CA SER A 115 4.61 -14.37 2.71
C SER A 115 4.31 -15.53 1.77
N GLU A 116 4.04 -16.72 2.30
CA GLU A 116 3.66 -17.90 1.50
C GLU A 116 2.42 -17.61 0.65
N GLU A 117 1.44 -16.89 1.21
CA GLU A 117 0.25 -16.44 0.49
C GLU A 117 0.59 -15.52 -0.67
N GLN A 118 1.48 -14.54 -0.48
CA GLN A 118 1.92 -13.67 -1.57
C GLN A 118 2.63 -14.44 -2.68
N VAL A 119 3.39 -15.48 -2.34
CA VAL A 119 4.02 -16.35 -3.33
C VAL A 119 2.98 -17.21 -4.06
N ALA A 120 2.04 -17.79 -3.33
CA ALA A 120 1.00 -18.64 -3.90
C ALA A 120 0.04 -17.90 -4.83
N LEU A 121 -0.20 -16.61 -4.56
CA LEU A 121 -1.12 -15.75 -5.31
C LEU A 121 -0.40 -14.77 -6.25
N ASP A 122 0.92 -14.88 -6.41
CA ASP A 122 1.75 -13.97 -7.22
C ASP A 122 1.44 -12.48 -6.92
N GLN A 123 1.36 -12.14 -5.63
CA GLN A 123 1.05 -10.77 -5.21
C GLN A 123 2.28 -9.88 -5.32
N PHE A 124 2.15 -8.85 -6.16
CA PHE A 124 3.14 -7.79 -6.32
C PHE A 124 2.51 -6.43 -6.01
N SER A 125 3.33 -5.53 -5.47
CA SER A 125 2.96 -4.12 -5.37
C SER A 125 3.21 -3.43 -6.72
N THR A 126 2.47 -2.37 -7.00
CA THR A 126 2.72 -1.47 -8.13
C THR A 126 3.36 -0.18 -7.60
N PRO A 127 4.70 -0.03 -7.68
CA PRO A 127 5.37 1.20 -7.29
C PRO A 127 4.76 2.44 -7.98
N PRO A 128 4.58 3.57 -7.28
CA PRO A 128 3.95 4.77 -7.83
C PRO A 128 4.55 5.28 -9.15
N ALA A 129 5.87 5.23 -9.30
CA ALA A 129 6.53 5.65 -10.54
C ALA A 129 6.15 4.76 -11.73
N LEU A 130 5.99 3.45 -11.53
CA LEU A 130 5.52 2.53 -12.57
C LEU A 130 4.03 2.74 -12.88
N ALA A 131 3.21 2.99 -11.85
CA ALA A 131 1.81 3.36 -12.04
C ALA A 131 1.67 4.62 -12.91
N ALA A 132 2.49 5.65 -12.68
CA ALA A 132 2.48 6.87 -13.48
C ALA A 132 2.84 6.62 -14.95
N LEU A 133 3.83 5.76 -15.22
CA LEU A 133 4.17 5.36 -16.59
C LEU A 133 3.02 4.59 -17.25
N ALA A 134 2.33 3.72 -16.52
CA ALA A 134 1.17 3.00 -17.04
C ALA A 134 0.00 3.95 -17.37
N VAL A 135 -0.29 4.90 -16.49
CA VAL A 135 -1.32 5.94 -16.69
C VAL A 135 -1.00 6.81 -17.91
N LEU A 136 0.27 7.23 -18.06
CA LEU A 136 0.74 7.96 -19.24
C LEU A 136 0.60 7.15 -20.53
N ALA A 137 1.03 5.89 -20.52
CA ALA A 137 0.97 5.01 -21.68
C ALA A 137 -0.49 4.72 -22.08
N ALA A 138 -1.39 4.60 -21.11
CA ALA A 138 -2.83 4.45 -21.32
C ALA A 138 -3.53 5.73 -21.77
N GLN A 139 -2.83 6.88 -21.73
CA GLN A 139 -3.37 8.20 -22.07
C GLN A 139 -4.66 8.55 -21.30
N VAL A 140 -4.71 8.23 -20.01
CA VAL A 140 -5.84 8.60 -19.14
C VAL A 140 -5.98 10.13 -19.11
N ARG A 141 -7.20 10.63 -19.32
CA ARG A 141 -7.54 12.06 -19.35
C ARG A 141 -8.60 12.44 -18.32
N PRO A 142 -8.67 13.73 -17.93
CA PRO A 142 -9.78 14.24 -17.13
C PRO A 142 -11.14 13.91 -17.77
N GLY A 143 -11.98 13.20 -17.03
CA GLY A 143 -13.30 12.75 -17.49
C GLY A 143 -13.38 11.28 -17.87
N ASP A 144 -12.24 10.61 -18.04
CA ASP A 144 -12.21 9.17 -18.25
C ASP A 144 -12.72 8.41 -17.01
N LYS A 145 -13.35 7.26 -17.27
CA LYS A 145 -13.74 6.32 -16.23
C LYS A 145 -12.74 5.17 -16.23
N VAL A 146 -11.86 5.16 -15.24
CA VAL A 146 -10.85 4.11 -15.08
C VAL A 146 -11.33 3.10 -14.04
N LEU A 147 -11.10 1.82 -14.31
CA LEU A 147 -11.33 0.73 -13.36
C LEU A 147 -10.00 0.00 -13.12
N GLU A 148 -9.68 -0.18 -11.85
CA GLU A 148 -8.59 -1.05 -11.39
C GLU A 148 -9.24 -2.24 -10.66
N PRO A 149 -9.41 -3.42 -11.31
CA PRO A 149 -10.10 -4.57 -10.73
C PRO A 149 -9.38 -5.27 -9.57
N SER A 150 -8.07 -5.05 -9.44
CA SER A 150 -7.16 -5.70 -8.49
C SER A 150 -6.39 -4.68 -7.65
N ALA A 151 -7.08 -3.62 -7.22
CA ALA A 151 -6.44 -2.36 -6.80
C ALA A 151 -5.48 -2.50 -5.62
N GLY A 152 -5.57 -3.58 -4.85
CA GLY A 152 -4.84 -3.73 -3.61
C GLY A 152 -5.10 -2.52 -2.71
N THR A 153 -4.06 -1.76 -2.43
CA THR A 153 -4.12 -0.52 -1.64
C THR A 153 -4.52 0.72 -2.45
N GLY A 154 -4.56 0.64 -3.77
CA GLY A 154 -4.99 1.70 -4.68
C GLY A 154 -3.87 2.58 -5.23
N LEU A 155 -2.62 2.11 -5.22
CA LEU A 155 -1.44 2.90 -5.67
C LEU A 155 -1.50 3.30 -7.15
N MET A 156 -2.10 2.49 -8.03
CA MET A 156 -2.32 2.90 -9.42
C MET A 156 -3.53 3.82 -9.55
N ALA A 157 -4.62 3.49 -8.86
CA ALA A 157 -5.87 4.25 -8.92
C ALA A 157 -5.73 5.69 -8.38
N ILE A 158 -4.79 5.97 -7.48
CA ILE A 158 -4.55 7.34 -6.99
C ILE A 158 -3.79 8.22 -8.00
N ILE A 159 -3.16 7.61 -9.02
CA ILE A 159 -2.42 8.32 -10.07
C ILE A 159 -3.30 8.57 -11.30
N ALA A 160 -4.23 7.66 -11.60
CA ALA A 160 -5.18 7.75 -12.71
C ALA A 160 -6.29 8.78 -12.42
#